data_AF-A0A949JTE4-F1
#
_entry.id   AF-A0A949JTE4-F1
#
_cell.length_a   1.000
_cell.length_b   1.000
_cell.length_c   1.000
_cell.angle_alpha   90.00
_cell.angle_beta   90.00
_cell.angle_gamma   90.00
#
_symmetry.space_group_name_H-M   'P 1'
#
loop_
_entity.id
_entity.type
_entity.pdbx_description
1 polymer ?
#
loop_
_entity_poly.entity_id
_entity_poly.type
_entity_poly.pdbx_seq_one_letter_code
_entity_poly.pdbx_strand_id
1 'polypeptide(L)'
;MTGYRVTAIVLIAAVLIIAGCGDGTRGQRYEKISDGTFPVPSIELEPKRYLCRRTAEPIIIDGRLDDASWNMKWVEWTNSFTDIEGPGKDEPRLRTRARMLWDKNYFYIGVEMREPHVWATITGRDETIFHDNDFEVFIDPDGDTHEYYELEINAFGTEWDLLLVKPYRDGGPAVDSWDIHGLKTAVHVDGTINNPGDSDKGWSVEIAIPWKTLGECAAGGAPPEEGDIWHVNMSRVEWEMNVVDGRYVKKTDPETGRPMAENNWVWSPQGIINMHYPEMWGLVMFTNVMKSFGADSFNPAPVEAARWVLRKVYYAEKTHFIQYGRYSDRFEDLGIEEQDIYGYVWPPVVEATANQFEAVLKNVDGSSEIVIDHEGKLVMRDLEQ
;
A
#
# COMPACT_ATOMS: atom_id res chain seq x y z
N MET A 1 -19.27 51.57 -61.19
CA MET A 1 -18.31 50.46 -61.36
C MET A 1 -18.93 49.22 -60.75
N THR A 2 -18.98 48.20 -61.58
CA THR A 2 -19.49 46.83 -61.44
C THR A 2 -19.21 46.18 -60.09
N GLY A 3 -20.19 45.43 -59.58
CA GLY A 3 -20.08 44.63 -58.37
C GLY A 3 -19.22 43.37 -58.56
N TYR A 4 -18.74 42.85 -57.44
CA TYR A 4 -18.20 41.50 -57.32
C TYR A 4 -18.66 40.86 -56.01
N ARG A 5 -18.86 39.55 -56.14
CA ARG A 5 -19.52 38.60 -55.24
C ARG A 5 -18.66 38.30 -54.01
N VAL A 6 -19.29 38.20 -52.83
CA VAL A 6 -18.71 37.51 -51.67
C VAL A 6 -19.38 36.14 -51.58
N THR A 7 -18.60 35.10 -51.84
CA THR A 7 -18.99 33.70 -51.63
C THR A 7 -18.82 33.40 -50.14
N ALA A 8 -19.93 33.29 -49.40
CA ALA A 8 -19.90 32.78 -48.03
C ALA A 8 -19.88 31.24 -48.08
N ILE A 9 -18.75 30.64 -47.69
CA ILE A 9 -18.67 29.21 -47.41
C ILE A 9 -19.22 29.02 -46.00
N VAL A 10 -20.39 28.36 -45.91
CA VAL A 10 -20.96 27.90 -44.66
C VAL A 10 -20.24 26.61 -44.27
N LEU A 11 -19.30 26.69 -43.33
CA LEU A 11 -18.77 25.52 -42.61
C LEU A 11 -19.74 25.21 -41.47
N ILE A 12 -20.55 24.19 -41.65
CA ILE A 12 -21.39 23.61 -40.60
C ILE A 12 -20.45 22.90 -39.62
N ALA A 13 -20.17 23.53 -38.48
CA ALA A 13 -19.55 22.86 -37.35
C ALA A 13 -20.61 21.94 -36.72
N ALA A 14 -20.50 20.64 -36.99
CA ALA A 14 -21.23 19.62 -36.25
C ALA A 14 -20.70 19.60 -34.82
N VAL A 15 -21.45 20.19 -33.89
CA VAL A 15 -21.24 20.03 -32.45
C VAL A 15 -21.66 18.62 -32.09
N LEU A 16 -20.69 17.70 -32.06
CA LEU A 16 -20.82 16.41 -31.40
C LEU A 16 -20.75 16.67 -29.89
N ILE A 17 -21.92 16.79 -29.27
CA ILE A 17 -22.06 16.67 -27.82
C ILE A 17 -21.82 15.20 -27.50
N ILE A 18 -20.56 14.84 -27.24
CA ILE A 18 -20.25 13.58 -26.57
C ILE A 18 -20.50 13.83 -25.09
N ALA A 19 -21.68 13.42 -24.64
CA ALA A 19 -21.94 13.20 -23.22
C ALA A 19 -21.03 12.05 -22.77
N GLY A 20 -19.80 12.39 -22.37
CA GLY A 20 -18.92 11.49 -21.66
C GLY A 20 -19.31 11.47 -20.20
N CYS A 21 -20.22 10.57 -19.82
CA CYS A 21 -20.17 10.01 -18.47
C CYS A 21 -18.84 9.25 -18.40
N GLY A 22 -17.84 9.87 -17.76
CA GLY A 22 -16.62 9.17 -17.39
C GLY A 22 -16.94 8.26 -16.22
N ASP A 23 -17.08 6.96 -16.49
CA ASP A 23 -16.99 5.93 -15.45
C ASP A 23 -15.56 5.98 -14.89
N GLY A 24 -15.44 6.44 -13.64
CA GLY A 24 -14.21 6.50 -12.84
C GLY A 24 -13.72 5.12 -12.38
N THR A 25 -13.83 4.08 -13.21
CA THR A 25 -13.31 2.75 -12.91
C THR A 25 -12.30 2.36 -13.99
N ARG A 26 -11.10 2.93 -13.94
CA ARG A 26 -9.95 2.49 -14.74
C ARG A 26 -8.70 2.59 -13.88
N GLY A 27 -8.21 1.45 -13.40
CA GLY A 27 -6.95 1.40 -12.66
C GLY A 27 -6.55 0.00 -12.19
N GLN A 28 -7.47 -0.78 -11.61
CA GLN A 28 -7.11 -2.10 -11.08
C GLN A 28 -8.02 -3.20 -11.64
N ARG A 29 -7.40 -4.31 -12.07
CA ARG A 29 -8.11 -5.56 -12.38
C ARG A 29 -8.64 -6.09 -11.05
N TYR A 30 -9.83 -5.65 -10.64
CA TYR A 30 -10.60 -6.38 -9.64
C TYR A 30 -10.74 -7.81 -10.15
N GLU A 31 -10.23 -8.77 -9.37
CA GLU A 31 -10.52 -10.16 -9.63
C GLU A 31 -12.03 -10.29 -9.77
N LYS A 32 -12.48 -10.78 -10.93
CA LYS A 32 -13.86 -11.23 -11.05
C LYS A 32 -14.06 -12.21 -9.90
N ILE A 33 -15.12 -12.02 -9.10
CA ILE A 33 -15.71 -13.05 -8.26
C ILE A 33 -15.91 -14.26 -9.19
N SER A 34 -14.96 -15.19 -9.19
CA SER A 34 -14.82 -16.17 -10.27
C SER A 34 -15.35 -17.54 -9.87
N ASP A 35 -15.66 -17.71 -8.59
CA ASP A 35 -16.10 -18.98 -7.98
C ASP A 35 -17.20 -18.81 -6.91
N GLY A 36 -17.75 -17.60 -6.74
CA GLY A 36 -18.78 -17.34 -5.72
C GLY A 36 -18.20 -17.14 -4.30
N THR A 37 -16.91 -16.80 -4.20
CA THR A 37 -16.27 -16.42 -2.93
C THR A 37 -15.68 -15.01 -2.99
N PHE A 38 -15.45 -14.42 -1.81
CA PHE A 38 -14.76 -13.14 -1.70
C PHE A 38 -13.24 -13.38 -1.83
N PRO A 39 -12.48 -12.52 -2.53
CA PRO A 39 -11.03 -12.70 -2.66
C PRO A 39 -10.30 -12.61 -1.33
N VAL A 40 -9.53 -13.65 -1.00
CA VAL A 40 -8.75 -13.78 0.25
C VAL A 40 -7.26 -14.00 -0.08
N PRO A 41 -6.32 -13.42 0.71
CA PRO A 41 -4.91 -13.78 0.65
C PRO A 41 -4.66 -15.29 0.66
N SER A 42 -3.81 -15.78 -0.25
CA SER A 42 -3.49 -17.20 -0.39
C SER A 42 -2.34 -17.69 0.51
N ILE A 43 -1.90 -16.86 1.47
CA ILE A 43 -0.79 -17.13 2.38
C ILE A 43 -1.24 -16.96 3.84
N GLU A 44 -0.51 -17.60 4.76
CA GLU A 44 -0.67 -17.33 6.19
C GLU A 44 -0.16 -15.94 6.57
N LEU A 45 -0.75 -15.34 7.61
CA LEU A 45 -0.33 -14.03 8.09
C LEU A 45 1.06 -14.11 8.75
N GLU A 46 2.06 -13.58 8.05
CA GLU A 46 3.42 -13.44 8.55
C GLU A 46 4.00 -12.07 8.16
N PRO A 47 3.48 -10.97 8.73
CA PRO A 47 3.90 -9.63 8.35
C PRO A 47 5.36 -9.42 8.68
N LYS A 48 6.10 -8.80 7.75
CA LYS A 48 7.48 -8.40 8.02
C LYS A 48 7.52 -7.36 9.12
N ARG A 49 8.65 -7.29 9.83
CA ARG A 49 8.80 -6.48 11.04
C ARG A 49 9.99 -5.57 10.88
N TYR A 50 9.85 -4.31 11.27
CA TYR A 50 10.94 -3.35 11.23
C TYR A 50 10.95 -2.47 12.47
N LEU A 51 12.14 -2.25 13.03
CA LEU A 51 12.34 -1.37 14.18
C LEU A 51 12.81 0.01 13.73
N CYS A 52 11.86 0.94 13.62
CA CYS A 52 12.07 2.31 13.18
C CYS A 52 12.65 3.15 14.31
N ARG A 53 13.95 3.43 14.20
CA ARG A 53 14.70 4.14 15.23
C ARG A 53 14.68 5.63 15.00
N ARG A 54 14.65 6.36 16.12
CA ARG A 54 14.77 7.80 16.08
C ARG A 54 16.19 8.21 15.71
N THR A 55 16.33 9.15 14.79
CA THR A 55 17.59 9.83 14.48
C THR A 55 17.69 11.15 15.24
N ALA A 56 18.92 11.50 15.65
CA ALA A 56 19.21 12.78 16.30
C ALA A 56 19.45 13.90 15.28
N GLU A 57 20.06 13.55 14.14
CA GLU A 57 20.34 14.48 13.05
C GLU A 57 19.27 14.29 11.95
N PRO A 58 18.71 15.38 11.40
CA PRO A 58 17.82 15.32 10.25
C PRO A 58 18.50 14.66 9.04
N ILE A 59 17.71 14.01 8.20
CA ILE A 59 18.19 13.49 6.91
C ILE A 59 18.18 14.63 5.88
N ILE A 60 19.22 14.72 5.06
CA ILE A 60 19.25 15.63 3.92
C ILE A 60 18.60 14.89 2.75
N ILE A 61 17.41 15.33 2.35
CA ILE A 61 16.68 14.68 1.26
C ILE A 61 17.27 15.12 -0.09
N ASP A 62 18.26 14.36 -0.58
CA ASP A 62 18.92 14.57 -1.88
C ASP A 62 18.94 13.31 -2.76
N GLY A 63 18.32 12.23 -2.27
CA GLY A 63 18.15 10.95 -2.94
C GLY A 63 19.31 10.01 -2.68
N ARG A 64 20.33 10.42 -1.92
CA ARG A 64 21.54 9.64 -1.63
C ARG A 64 21.49 9.09 -0.22
N LEU A 65 21.62 7.77 -0.09
CA LEU A 65 21.62 7.10 1.21
C LEU A 65 23.00 7.15 1.91
N ASP A 66 23.69 8.29 1.82
CA ASP A 66 25.05 8.49 2.33
C ASP A 66 25.12 9.34 3.61
N ASP A 67 24.01 9.90 4.09
CA ASP A 67 23.93 10.50 5.43
C ASP A 67 24.42 9.55 6.53
N ALA A 68 25.04 10.13 7.55
CA ALA A 68 25.57 9.38 8.68
C ALA A 68 24.49 8.55 9.38
N SER A 69 23.27 9.07 9.48
CA SER A 69 22.12 8.43 10.14
C SER A 69 21.68 7.15 9.43
N TRP A 70 21.64 7.13 8.09
CA TRP A 70 21.35 5.90 7.33
C TRP A 70 22.39 4.82 7.56
N ASN A 71 23.64 5.22 7.77
CA ASN A 71 24.80 4.33 7.85
C ASN A 71 25.15 3.92 9.29
N MET A 72 24.33 4.28 10.27
CA MET A 72 24.46 3.81 11.63
C MET A 72 24.28 2.29 11.72
N LYS A 73 25.10 1.63 12.56
CA LYS A 73 25.13 0.16 12.67
C LYS A 73 23.78 -0.45 13.09
N TRP A 74 22.95 0.28 13.82
CA TRP A 74 21.63 -0.16 14.30
C TRP A 74 20.50 0.16 13.31
N VAL A 75 20.80 0.75 12.15
CA VAL A 75 19.83 1.02 11.08
C VAL A 75 19.95 -0.08 10.04
N GLU A 76 19.19 -1.13 10.29
CA GLU A 76 19.17 -2.33 9.47
C GLU A 76 18.40 -2.08 8.18
N TRP A 77 18.79 -2.76 7.12
CA TRP A 77 17.93 -2.84 5.94
C TRP A 77 16.74 -3.72 6.25
N THR A 78 15.60 -3.46 5.61
CA THR A 78 14.56 -4.47 5.45
C THR A 78 15.16 -5.72 4.80
N ASN A 79 14.44 -6.84 4.89
CA ASN A 79 14.64 -7.91 3.91
C ASN A 79 14.48 -7.36 2.49
N SER A 80 15.13 -8.01 1.52
CA SER A 80 14.86 -7.73 0.11
C SER A 80 13.37 -7.92 -0.16
N PHE A 81 12.83 -7.11 -1.07
CA PHE A 81 11.45 -7.25 -1.50
C PHE A 81 11.27 -8.61 -2.19
N THR A 82 10.06 -9.14 -2.11
CA THR A 82 9.65 -10.43 -2.69
C THR A 82 8.43 -10.23 -3.59
N ASP A 83 8.00 -11.28 -4.29
CA ASP A 83 6.77 -11.22 -5.09
C ASP A 83 5.55 -10.96 -4.19
N ILE A 84 4.61 -10.13 -4.65
CA ILE A 84 3.41 -9.76 -3.90
C ILE A 84 2.54 -10.96 -3.49
N GLU A 85 2.50 -12.03 -4.30
CA GLU A 85 1.76 -13.24 -3.96
C GLU A 85 2.50 -14.13 -2.94
N GLY A 86 3.78 -13.84 -2.66
CA GLY A 86 4.55 -14.46 -1.58
C GLY A 86 5.24 -15.79 -1.94
N PRO A 87 5.51 -16.65 -0.94
CA PRO A 87 6.33 -17.85 -1.10
C PRO A 87 5.84 -18.78 -2.21
N GLY A 88 6.78 -19.30 -3.01
CA GLY A 88 6.48 -20.22 -4.13
C GLY A 88 6.41 -19.52 -5.49
N LYS A 89 6.48 -18.19 -5.53
CA LYS A 89 6.71 -17.40 -6.74
C LYS A 89 8.19 -17.16 -7.00
N ASP A 90 8.48 -16.68 -8.20
CA ASP A 90 9.83 -16.31 -8.60
C ASP A 90 10.30 -15.09 -7.80
N GLU A 91 11.51 -15.17 -7.24
CA GLU A 91 12.09 -14.05 -6.50
C GLU A 91 12.37 -12.86 -7.45
N PRO A 92 12.21 -11.61 -6.98
CA PRO A 92 12.53 -10.43 -7.75
C PRO A 92 13.93 -10.47 -8.36
N ARG A 93 13.99 -10.37 -9.70
CA ARG A 93 15.26 -10.37 -10.46
C ARG A 93 16.18 -9.19 -10.11
N LEU A 94 15.61 -8.11 -9.59
CA LEU A 94 16.33 -6.90 -9.22
C LEU A 94 16.06 -6.60 -7.75
N ARG A 95 17.14 -6.56 -6.96
CA ARG A 95 17.01 -6.33 -5.52
C ARG A 95 16.51 -4.93 -5.23
N THR A 96 15.44 -4.86 -4.44
CA THR A 96 14.95 -3.66 -3.74
C THR A 96 14.98 -3.90 -2.24
N ARG A 97 15.38 -2.89 -1.47
CA ARG A 97 15.35 -2.90 0.01
C ARG A 97 15.31 -1.48 0.55
N ALA A 98 14.77 -1.31 1.74
CA ALA A 98 14.58 0.01 2.34
C ALA A 98 15.16 0.09 3.76
N ARG A 99 15.26 1.33 4.24
CA ARG A 99 15.52 1.71 5.63
C ARG A 99 14.46 2.72 6.04
N MET A 100 14.06 2.62 7.29
CA MET A 100 13.15 3.55 7.92
C MET A 100 13.77 4.14 9.18
N LEU A 101 13.58 5.44 9.36
CA LEU A 101 14.02 6.24 10.50
C LEU A 101 12.94 7.27 10.83
N TRP A 102 13.05 7.92 11.98
CA TRP A 102 12.18 9.04 12.29
C TRP A 102 12.85 10.12 13.14
N ASP A 103 12.32 11.34 13.12
CA ASP A 103 12.67 12.37 14.09
C ASP A 103 11.42 13.08 14.62
N LYS A 104 11.58 14.23 15.30
CA LYS A 104 10.45 14.98 15.86
C LYS A 104 9.48 15.56 14.82
N ASN A 105 9.86 15.62 13.55
CA ASN A 105 9.14 16.30 12.47
C ASN A 105 8.71 15.33 11.36
N TYR A 106 9.51 14.32 11.04
CA TYR A 106 9.29 13.45 9.88
C TYR A 106 9.44 11.96 10.21
N PHE A 107 8.67 11.17 9.48
CA PHE A 107 8.96 9.78 9.17
C PHE A 107 9.84 9.74 7.91
N TYR A 108 10.95 9.03 7.97
CA TYR A 108 11.92 8.94 6.87
C TYR A 108 11.97 7.54 6.28
N ILE A 109 11.97 7.47 4.94
CA ILE A 109 12.14 6.23 4.19
C ILE A 109 13.26 6.43 3.17
N GLY A 110 14.23 5.52 3.14
CA GLY A 110 15.31 5.49 2.16
C GLY A 110 15.38 4.14 1.47
N VAL A 111 15.24 4.10 0.14
CA VAL A 111 15.18 2.86 -0.64
C VAL A 111 16.34 2.75 -1.63
N GLU A 112 16.95 1.57 -1.71
CA GLU A 112 17.91 1.19 -2.76
C GLU A 112 17.23 0.23 -3.74
N MET A 113 17.18 0.60 -5.02
CA MET A 113 16.69 -0.24 -6.11
C MET A 113 17.79 -0.51 -7.12
N ARG A 114 18.14 -1.79 -7.31
CA ARG A 114 18.97 -2.19 -8.44
C ARG A 114 18.15 -2.08 -9.71
N GLU A 115 18.70 -1.46 -10.74
CA GLU A 115 18.05 -1.31 -12.04
C GLU A 115 19.12 -1.11 -13.11
N PRO A 116 19.31 -2.06 -14.06
CA PRO A 116 20.20 -1.87 -15.20
C PRO A 116 19.63 -0.98 -16.30
N HIS A 117 18.32 -0.71 -16.30
CA HIS A 117 17.60 0.02 -17.33
C HIS A 117 16.59 0.99 -16.69
N VAL A 118 17.09 2.13 -16.21
CA VAL A 118 16.23 3.09 -15.50
C VAL A 118 15.28 3.76 -16.48
N TRP A 119 13.98 3.61 -16.25
CA TRP A 119 12.93 4.06 -17.14
C TRP A 119 11.84 4.83 -16.38
N ALA A 120 11.48 6.00 -16.92
CA ALA A 120 10.35 6.80 -16.48
C ALA A 120 9.89 7.72 -17.62
N THR A 121 8.60 8.00 -17.72
CA THR A 121 7.99 8.85 -18.76
C THR A 121 7.04 9.90 -18.20
N ILE A 122 6.48 9.66 -17.01
CA ILE A 122 5.46 10.47 -16.37
C ILE A 122 6.13 11.62 -15.61
N THR A 123 5.66 12.85 -15.86
CA THR A 123 6.26 14.08 -15.31
C THR A 123 5.24 15.02 -14.67
N GLY A 124 3.94 14.79 -14.87
CA GLY A 124 2.89 15.52 -14.19
C GLY A 124 2.68 14.97 -12.78
N ARG A 125 2.69 15.86 -11.78
CA ARG A 125 2.20 15.52 -10.43
C ARG A 125 0.74 15.07 -10.53
N ASP A 126 0.38 14.06 -9.74
CA ASP A 126 -0.97 13.47 -9.66
C ASP A 126 -1.46 12.80 -10.95
N GLU A 127 -0.53 12.42 -11.83
CA GLU A 127 -0.80 11.45 -12.90
C GLU A 127 -0.62 10.03 -12.36
N THR A 128 -1.40 9.06 -12.87
CA THR A 128 -1.31 7.66 -12.44
C THR A 128 0.07 7.05 -12.72
N ILE A 129 0.92 6.93 -11.68
CA ILE A 129 2.37 6.69 -11.82
C ILE A 129 2.72 5.23 -12.13
N PHE A 130 1.96 4.24 -11.65
CA PHE A 130 2.22 2.81 -11.91
C PHE A 130 2.33 2.40 -13.40
N HIS A 131 2.02 3.29 -14.33
CA HIS A 131 2.31 3.10 -15.74
C HIS A 131 3.81 3.25 -16.09
N ASP A 132 4.63 3.83 -15.21
CA ASP A 132 6.09 3.76 -15.20
C ASP A 132 6.59 2.63 -14.28
N ASN A 133 7.91 2.44 -14.20
CA ASN A 133 8.49 1.81 -13.02
C ASN A 133 8.51 2.84 -11.88
N ASP A 134 8.07 2.44 -10.70
CA ASP A 134 8.00 3.33 -9.54
C ASP A 134 8.29 2.60 -8.23
N PHE A 135 8.31 3.40 -7.16
CA PHE A 135 8.36 2.96 -5.79
C PHE A 135 7.15 3.51 -5.06
N GLU A 136 6.50 2.68 -4.27
CA GLU A 136 5.27 3.03 -3.57
C GLU A 136 5.44 2.82 -2.06
N VAL A 137 4.81 3.68 -1.27
CA VAL A 137 4.75 3.61 0.19
C VAL A 137 3.30 3.62 0.64
N PHE A 138 2.95 2.69 1.52
CA PHE A 138 1.62 2.52 2.08
C PHE A 138 1.68 2.61 3.61
N ILE A 139 0.78 3.39 4.22
CA ILE A 139 0.80 3.64 5.67
C ILE A 139 -0.62 3.63 6.22
N ASP A 140 -0.91 2.69 7.10
CA ASP A 140 -2.09 2.61 7.96
C ASP A 140 -1.60 2.84 9.42
N PRO A 141 -1.77 4.07 9.95
CA PRO A 141 -1.19 4.45 11.24
C PRO A 141 -1.78 3.74 12.47
N ASP A 142 -3.06 3.35 12.45
CA ASP A 142 -3.73 2.74 13.61
C ASP A 142 -4.08 1.25 13.41
N GLY A 143 -3.89 0.75 12.19
CA GLY A 143 -4.09 -0.65 11.82
C GLY A 143 -5.56 -1.01 11.73
N ASP A 144 -6.45 -0.04 11.50
CA ASP A 144 -7.89 -0.25 11.36
C ASP A 144 -8.30 -0.68 9.94
N THR A 145 -7.35 -0.69 9.00
CA THR A 145 -7.46 -0.98 7.55
C THR A 145 -8.22 0.03 6.72
N HIS A 146 -8.55 1.18 7.29
CA HIS A 146 -9.24 2.30 6.69
C HIS A 146 -8.37 3.56 6.81
N GLU A 147 -8.79 4.64 6.15
CA GLU A 147 -8.14 5.97 6.27
C GLU A 147 -6.60 5.91 6.15
N TYR A 148 -6.10 5.17 5.15
CA TYR A 148 -4.67 4.92 4.96
C TYR A 148 -4.11 5.67 3.76
N TYR A 149 -2.80 5.89 3.79
CA TYR A 149 -2.08 6.69 2.81
C TYR A 149 -1.36 5.82 1.78
N GLU A 150 -1.24 6.35 0.58
CA GLU A 150 -0.40 5.83 -0.49
C GLU A 150 0.40 6.98 -1.14
N LEU A 151 1.65 6.69 -1.46
CA LEU A 151 2.57 7.60 -2.15
C LEU A 151 3.36 6.81 -3.20
N GLU A 152 3.23 7.20 -4.46
CA GLU A 152 3.99 6.68 -5.60
C GLU A 152 5.06 7.69 -6.02
N ILE A 153 6.24 7.19 -6.40
CA ILE A 153 7.33 8.01 -6.96
C ILE A 153 8.13 7.26 -8.03
N ASN A 154 8.24 7.85 -9.22
CA ASN A 154 9.04 7.29 -10.31
C ASN A 154 10.48 7.81 -10.34
N ALA A 155 11.29 7.32 -11.29
CA ALA A 155 12.70 7.71 -11.41
C ALA A 155 12.94 9.19 -11.79
N PHE A 156 11.92 9.93 -12.24
CA PHE A 156 12.00 11.39 -12.40
C PHE A 156 11.77 12.16 -11.10
N GLY A 157 11.33 11.49 -10.03
CA GLY A 157 10.87 12.14 -8.81
C GLY A 157 9.48 12.74 -8.96
N THR A 158 8.68 12.28 -9.93
CA THR A 158 7.27 12.63 -10.02
C THR A 158 6.53 11.93 -8.89
N GLU A 159 5.71 12.67 -8.15
CA GLU A 159 4.98 12.19 -6.98
C GLU A 159 3.49 12.09 -7.30
N TRP A 160 2.83 11.07 -6.74
CA TRP A 160 1.38 10.98 -6.63
C TRP A 160 1.05 10.45 -5.24
N ASP A 161 0.31 11.23 -4.47
CA ASP A 161 -0.17 10.83 -3.14
C ASP A 161 -1.70 10.77 -3.12
N LEU A 162 -2.22 9.85 -2.32
CA LEU A 162 -3.64 9.71 -2.13
C LEU A 162 -3.99 9.19 -0.74
N LEU A 163 -5.20 9.52 -0.32
CA LEU A 163 -5.84 8.99 0.88
C LEU A 163 -6.93 8.00 0.46
N LEU A 164 -6.93 6.81 1.04
CA LEU A 164 -7.99 5.83 0.87
C LEU A 164 -8.83 5.79 2.14
N VAL A 165 -10.10 6.19 2.02
CA VAL A 165 -11.05 6.14 3.14
C VAL A 165 -11.36 4.70 3.57
N LYS A 166 -11.28 3.76 2.63
CA LYS A 166 -11.39 2.31 2.86
C LYS A 166 -10.84 1.54 1.64
N PRO A 167 -10.58 0.23 1.76
CA PRO A 167 -10.11 -0.56 0.63
C PRO A 167 -11.02 -0.52 -0.59
N TYR A 168 -10.40 -0.53 -1.77
CA TYR A 168 -11.10 -0.61 -3.06
C TYR A 168 -12.07 -1.79 -3.13
N ARG A 169 -11.69 -2.95 -2.56
CA ARG A 169 -12.54 -4.16 -2.50
C ARG A 169 -13.83 -3.96 -1.71
N ASP A 170 -13.86 -2.97 -0.82
CA ASP A 170 -15.02 -2.55 -0.02
C ASP A 170 -15.76 -1.34 -0.62
N GLY A 171 -15.42 -0.97 -1.85
CA GLY A 171 -16.04 0.13 -2.59
C GLY A 171 -15.56 1.51 -2.15
N GLY A 172 -14.41 1.63 -1.49
CA GLY A 172 -13.80 2.91 -1.16
C GLY A 172 -13.21 3.59 -2.39
N PRO A 173 -13.45 4.90 -2.61
CA PRO A 173 -12.70 5.66 -3.59
C PRO A 173 -11.32 6.05 -3.03
N ALA A 174 -10.37 6.26 -3.93
CA ALA A 174 -9.22 7.10 -3.64
C ALA A 174 -9.64 8.57 -3.61
N VAL A 175 -9.08 9.32 -2.66
CA VAL A 175 -9.15 10.79 -2.63
C VAL A 175 -7.86 11.31 -3.26
N ASP A 176 -7.87 11.44 -4.57
CA ASP A 176 -6.77 11.91 -5.42
C ASP A 176 -6.48 13.42 -5.29
N SER A 177 -7.39 14.17 -4.67
CA SER A 177 -7.26 15.61 -4.40
C SER A 177 -6.62 15.92 -3.04
N TRP A 178 -6.26 14.89 -2.27
CA TRP A 178 -5.55 15.02 -1.01
C TRP A 178 -4.05 14.97 -1.26
N ASP A 179 -3.28 15.82 -0.59
CA ASP A 179 -1.82 15.97 -0.75
C ASP A 179 -1.09 15.77 0.59
N ILE A 180 0.10 15.20 0.57
CA ILE A 180 1.02 15.17 1.71
C ILE A 180 1.68 16.55 1.87
N HIS A 181 1.01 17.45 2.60
CA HIS A 181 1.53 18.80 2.81
C HIS A 181 2.88 18.84 3.55
N GLY A 182 3.92 19.26 2.82
CA GLY A 182 5.28 19.37 3.33
C GLY A 182 6.14 18.13 3.10
N LEU A 183 5.65 17.19 2.28
CA LEU A 183 6.43 16.09 1.73
C LEU A 183 7.74 16.61 1.13
N LYS A 184 8.81 15.85 1.37
CA LYS A 184 10.07 16.04 0.67
C LYS A 184 10.48 14.70 0.10
N THR A 185 10.74 14.69 -1.20
CA THR A 185 11.36 13.55 -1.86
C THR A 185 12.57 14.00 -2.66
N ALA A 186 13.47 13.05 -2.89
CA ALA A 186 14.53 13.21 -3.86
C ALA A 186 14.92 11.85 -4.43
N VAL A 187 15.27 11.85 -5.72
CA VAL A 187 15.72 10.66 -6.45
C VAL A 187 17.16 10.85 -6.86
N HIS A 188 17.98 9.82 -6.63
CA HIS A 188 19.32 9.72 -7.21
C HIS A 188 19.40 8.52 -8.15
N VAL A 189 19.84 8.76 -9.39
CA VAL A 189 20.12 7.71 -10.38
C VAL A 189 21.62 7.51 -10.51
N ASP A 190 22.10 6.28 -10.29
CA ASP A 190 23.49 5.84 -10.56
C ASP A 190 23.53 5.24 -11.97
N GLY A 191 23.46 6.12 -12.96
CA GLY A 191 23.23 5.76 -14.36
C GLY A 191 22.63 6.91 -15.16
N THR A 192 21.85 6.60 -16.19
CA THR A 192 21.09 7.55 -16.99
C THR A 192 19.64 7.10 -17.19
N ILE A 193 18.68 8.02 -17.05
CA ILE A 193 17.26 7.71 -17.27
C ILE A 193 16.99 7.64 -18.78
N ASN A 194 16.23 6.64 -19.21
CA ASN A 194 15.74 6.45 -20.58
C ASN A 194 16.84 6.28 -21.65
N ASN A 195 17.98 5.72 -21.28
CA ASN A 195 19.04 5.37 -22.21
C ASN A 195 19.15 3.85 -22.35
N PRO A 196 18.63 3.24 -23.42
CA PRO A 196 18.81 1.80 -23.65
C PRO A 196 20.19 1.43 -24.21
N GLY A 197 21.05 2.41 -24.45
CA GLY A 197 22.40 2.21 -24.99
C GLY A 197 23.46 1.89 -23.94
N ASP A 198 23.16 2.07 -22.65
CA ASP A 198 24.04 1.75 -21.54
C ASP A 198 23.37 0.79 -20.54
N SER A 199 24.05 0.59 -19.41
CA SER A 199 23.57 -0.21 -18.30
C SER A 199 23.85 0.55 -17.02
N ASP A 200 22.80 0.77 -16.25
CA ASP A 200 22.80 1.50 -15.00
C ASP A 200 23.10 0.59 -13.81
N LYS A 201 23.38 1.17 -12.63
CA LYS A 201 23.47 0.40 -11.39
C LYS A 201 22.14 0.35 -10.65
N GLY A 202 21.34 1.41 -10.78
CA GLY A 202 20.09 1.55 -10.07
C GLY A 202 19.74 2.99 -9.75
N TRP A 203 18.75 3.13 -8.87
CA TRP A 203 18.29 4.39 -8.35
C TRP A 203 17.90 4.26 -6.88
N SER A 204 17.92 5.37 -6.18
CA SER A 204 17.51 5.46 -4.79
C SER A 204 16.57 6.63 -4.59
N VAL A 205 15.69 6.48 -3.61
CA VAL A 205 14.74 7.50 -3.22
C VAL A 205 14.89 7.77 -1.73
N GLU A 206 14.87 9.04 -1.36
CA GLU A 206 14.69 9.49 0.01
C GLU A 206 13.38 10.23 0.15
N ILE A 207 12.65 9.91 1.21
CA ILE A 207 11.32 10.46 1.50
C ILE A 207 11.33 10.94 2.95
N ALA A 208 10.86 12.16 3.19
CA ALA A 208 10.52 12.68 4.51
C ALA A 208 9.05 13.08 4.55
N ILE A 209 8.25 12.30 5.27
CA ILE A 209 6.81 12.49 5.41
C ILE A 209 6.54 13.23 6.72
N PRO A 210 5.93 14.43 6.71
CA PRO A 210 5.66 15.17 7.92
C PRO A 210 4.66 14.46 8.83
N TRP A 211 4.97 14.37 10.12
CA TRP A 211 4.02 13.83 11.10
C TRP A 211 2.71 14.61 11.17
N LYS A 212 2.76 15.91 10.84
CA LYS A 212 1.57 16.75 10.83
C LYS A 212 0.50 16.22 9.87
N THR A 213 0.92 15.65 8.73
CA THR A 213 0.00 15.07 7.75
C THR A 213 -0.41 13.67 8.18
N LEU A 214 0.53 12.82 8.59
CA LEU A 214 0.21 11.46 9.04
C LEU A 214 -0.70 11.44 10.29
N GLY A 215 -0.68 12.53 11.07
CA GLY A 215 -1.60 12.76 12.18
C GLY A 215 -3.06 12.97 11.77
N GLU A 216 -3.41 13.05 10.48
CA GLU A 216 -4.81 13.14 10.06
C GLU A 216 -5.57 11.82 10.28
N CYS A 217 -4.85 10.69 10.18
CA CYS A 217 -5.41 9.34 10.33
C CYS A 217 -4.71 8.54 11.45
N ALA A 218 -3.69 9.09 12.11
CA ALA A 218 -3.10 8.47 13.30
C ALA A 218 -4.00 8.58 14.53
N ALA A 219 -3.98 7.55 15.36
CA ALA A 219 -4.63 7.54 16.66
C ALA A 219 -4.22 8.77 17.48
N GLY A 220 -5.20 9.59 17.88
CA GLY A 220 -4.97 10.82 18.66
C GLY A 220 -4.33 11.98 17.88
N GLY A 221 -4.10 11.83 16.58
CA GLY A 221 -3.57 12.85 15.69
C GLY A 221 -2.17 13.36 16.02
N ALA A 222 -1.31 12.46 16.50
CA ALA A 222 0.04 12.77 16.95
C ALA A 222 1.09 11.86 16.27
N PRO A 223 2.38 12.27 16.25
CA PRO A 223 3.48 11.36 15.91
C PRO A 223 3.49 10.13 16.83
N PRO A 224 4.04 8.99 16.40
CA PRO A 224 4.10 7.79 17.21
C PRO A 224 4.92 7.98 18.48
N GLU A 225 4.46 7.37 19.57
CA GLU A 225 5.16 7.24 20.84
C GLU A 225 6.12 6.04 20.84
N GLU A 226 6.84 5.86 21.96
CA GLU A 226 7.72 4.71 22.14
C GLU A 226 6.91 3.40 22.15
N GLY A 227 7.22 2.52 21.21
CA GLY A 227 6.59 1.20 21.12
C GLY A 227 5.34 1.15 20.25
N ASP A 228 4.86 2.29 19.73
CA ASP A 228 3.76 2.31 18.77
C ASP A 228 4.12 1.52 17.52
N ILE A 229 3.14 0.80 16.99
CA ILE A 229 3.28 -0.06 15.82
C ILE A 229 2.31 0.43 14.77
N TRP A 230 2.83 0.79 13.61
CA TRP A 230 2.02 1.15 12.43
C TRP A 230 2.13 0.05 11.38
N HIS A 231 1.07 -0.10 10.60
CA HIS A 231 1.05 -0.99 9.45
C HIS A 231 1.60 -0.23 8.25
N VAL A 232 2.75 -0.66 7.74
CA VAL A 232 3.45 -0.01 6.64
C VAL A 232 3.85 -1.06 5.62
N ASN A 233 3.67 -0.76 4.35
CA ASN A 233 4.28 -1.54 3.29
C ASN A 233 4.90 -0.67 2.23
N MET A 234 5.73 -1.29 1.41
CA MET A 234 6.39 -0.65 0.29
C MET A 234 6.34 -1.59 -0.89
N SER A 235 6.12 -1.03 -2.08
CA SER A 235 6.07 -1.77 -3.34
C SER A 235 7.05 -1.15 -4.34
N ARG A 236 7.40 -1.96 -5.33
CA ARG A 236 8.03 -1.54 -6.56
C ARG A 236 7.23 -2.14 -7.69
N VAL A 237 6.65 -1.27 -8.53
CA VAL A 237 6.10 -1.68 -9.81
C VAL A 237 7.23 -1.78 -10.82
N GLU A 238 7.35 -2.94 -11.46
CA GLU A 238 8.42 -3.23 -12.41
C GLU A 238 7.86 -3.81 -13.72
N TRP A 239 7.89 -2.99 -14.76
CA TRP A 239 7.58 -3.40 -16.12
C TRP A 239 8.79 -4.05 -16.78
N GLU A 240 8.55 -5.17 -17.45
CA GLU A 240 9.54 -5.71 -18.38
C GLU A 240 9.57 -4.86 -19.66
N MET A 241 10.76 -4.44 -20.07
CA MET A 241 10.98 -3.57 -21.23
C MET A 241 11.78 -4.29 -22.31
N ASN A 242 11.43 -4.03 -23.57
CA ASN A 242 12.24 -4.33 -24.75
C ASN A 242 12.90 -3.04 -25.26
N VAL A 243 14.01 -3.18 -25.97
CA VAL A 243 14.62 -2.08 -26.73
C VAL A 243 14.23 -2.19 -28.20
N VAL A 244 13.48 -1.21 -28.69
CA VAL A 244 13.06 -1.11 -30.10
C VAL A 244 13.46 0.27 -30.63
N ASP A 245 14.22 0.29 -31.72
CA ASP A 245 14.72 1.53 -32.35
C ASP A 245 15.40 2.50 -31.37
N GLY A 246 16.16 1.96 -30.42
CA GLY A 246 16.88 2.74 -29.40
C GLY A 246 15.97 3.37 -28.34
N ARG A 247 14.78 2.81 -28.09
CA ARG A 247 13.84 3.24 -27.05
C ARG A 247 13.30 2.05 -26.26
N TYR A 248 12.99 2.29 -24.99
CA TYR A 248 12.27 1.33 -24.17
C TYR A 248 10.81 1.24 -24.60
N VAL A 249 10.31 0.01 -24.76
CA VAL A 249 8.92 -0.32 -25.05
C VAL A 249 8.51 -1.47 -24.15
N LYS A 250 7.38 -1.35 -23.44
CA LYS A 250 6.86 -2.43 -22.59
C LYS A 250 6.77 -3.73 -23.37
N LYS A 251 7.21 -4.82 -22.75
CA LYS A 251 7.09 -6.16 -23.29
C LYS A 251 5.62 -6.51 -23.44
N THR A 252 5.28 -7.11 -24.58
CA THR A 252 3.90 -7.48 -24.91
C THR A 252 3.75 -9.00 -24.96
N ASP A 253 2.58 -9.47 -24.55
CA ASP A 253 2.15 -10.85 -24.75
C ASP A 253 2.05 -11.12 -26.27
N PRO A 254 2.76 -12.13 -26.80
CA PRO A 254 2.73 -12.48 -28.22
C PRO A 254 1.36 -12.93 -28.74
N GLU A 255 0.50 -13.49 -27.88
CA GLU A 255 -0.82 -13.99 -28.27
C GLU A 255 -1.85 -12.86 -28.35
N THR A 256 -1.81 -11.93 -27.40
CA THR A 256 -2.81 -10.85 -27.30
C THR A 256 -2.34 -9.52 -27.87
N GLY A 257 -1.02 -9.33 -28.05
CA GLY A 257 -0.39 -8.08 -28.48
C GLY A 257 -0.48 -6.95 -27.45
N ARG A 258 -0.96 -7.23 -26.23
CA ARG A 258 -1.09 -6.26 -25.15
C ARG A 258 0.17 -6.24 -24.29
N PRO A 259 0.49 -5.13 -23.60
CA PRO A 259 1.54 -5.14 -22.58
C PRO A 259 1.32 -6.31 -21.60
N MET A 260 2.40 -7.00 -21.26
CA MET A 260 2.39 -7.96 -20.15
C MET A 260 2.06 -7.23 -18.86
N ALA A 261 1.56 -7.94 -17.85
CA ALA A 261 1.38 -7.34 -16.53
C ALA A 261 2.73 -6.93 -15.93
N GLU A 262 2.71 -5.86 -15.17
CA GLU A 262 3.79 -5.45 -14.29
C GLU A 262 4.08 -6.50 -13.22
N ASN A 263 5.34 -6.56 -12.78
CA ASN A 263 5.68 -7.29 -11.57
C ASN A 263 5.50 -6.35 -10.38
N ASN A 264 4.87 -6.85 -9.32
CA ASN A 264 4.70 -6.12 -8.07
C ASN A 264 5.60 -6.78 -7.03
N TRP A 265 6.65 -6.08 -6.61
CA TRP A 265 7.59 -6.58 -5.61
C TRP A 265 7.47 -5.77 -4.34
N VAL A 266 7.28 -6.43 -3.22
CA VAL A 266 6.84 -5.79 -1.97
C VAL A 266 7.71 -6.18 -0.79
N TRP A 267 7.74 -5.33 0.24
CA TRP A 267 8.44 -5.67 1.48
C TRP A 267 7.74 -6.80 2.24
N SER A 268 6.44 -6.64 2.53
CA SER A 268 5.60 -7.68 3.14
C SER A 268 4.65 -8.25 2.09
N PRO A 269 4.69 -9.57 1.78
CA PRO A 269 3.83 -10.17 0.76
C PRO A 269 2.35 -10.13 1.18
N GLN A 270 1.47 -10.00 0.19
CA GLN A 270 0.03 -9.87 0.38
C GLN A 270 -0.71 -11.20 0.14
N GLY A 271 -0.11 -12.14 -0.61
CA GLY A 271 -0.76 -13.39 -0.98
C GLY A 271 -1.80 -13.27 -2.10
N ILE A 272 -1.90 -12.08 -2.68
CA ILE A 272 -2.81 -11.69 -3.78
C ILE A 272 -2.21 -10.45 -4.46
N ILE A 273 -2.40 -10.27 -5.77
CA ILE A 273 -1.89 -9.10 -6.50
C ILE A 273 -2.79 -7.89 -6.21
N ASN A 274 -2.71 -7.36 -4.98
CA ASN A 274 -3.43 -6.19 -4.52
C ASN A 274 -2.77 -5.62 -3.26
N MET A 275 -2.20 -4.41 -3.36
CA MET A 275 -1.56 -3.73 -2.22
C MET A 275 -2.55 -3.19 -1.19
N HIS A 276 -3.81 -3.02 -1.56
CA HIS A 276 -4.82 -2.41 -0.70
C HIS A 276 -5.44 -3.42 0.28
N TYR A 277 -4.64 -4.34 0.82
CA TYR A 277 -4.96 -5.23 1.94
C TYR A 277 -4.12 -4.85 3.17
N PRO A 278 -4.42 -3.72 3.86
CA PRO A 278 -3.58 -3.22 4.96
C PRO A 278 -3.35 -4.24 6.09
N GLU A 279 -4.28 -5.16 6.29
CA GLU A 279 -4.15 -6.27 7.24
C GLU A 279 -2.94 -7.20 6.97
N MET A 280 -2.36 -7.18 5.77
CA MET A 280 -1.20 -7.99 5.38
C MET A 280 0.11 -7.19 5.34
N TRP A 281 0.06 -5.89 5.66
CA TRP A 281 1.23 -5.01 5.61
C TRP A 281 2.24 -5.33 6.70
N GLY A 282 3.47 -4.86 6.52
CA GLY A 282 4.51 -5.02 7.51
C GLY A 282 4.23 -4.18 8.76
N LEU A 283 4.83 -4.56 9.87
CA LEU A 283 4.69 -3.90 11.16
C LEU A 283 5.94 -3.08 11.46
N VAL A 284 5.77 -1.77 11.66
CA VAL A 284 6.86 -0.83 11.97
C VAL A 284 6.70 -0.35 13.40
N MET A 285 7.60 -0.77 14.29
CA MET A 285 7.65 -0.25 15.66
C MET A 285 8.54 0.98 15.74
N PHE A 286 8.02 2.06 16.31
CA PHE A 286 8.77 3.28 16.56
C PHE A 286 9.47 3.23 17.92
N THR A 287 10.76 3.56 17.94
CA THR A 287 11.56 3.58 19.17
C THR A 287 12.53 4.75 19.21
N ASN A 288 12.69 5.33 20.39
CA ASN A 288 13.70 6.30 20.79
C ASN A 288 15.01 5.62 21.21
N VAL A 289 15.03 4.30 21.37
CA VAL A 289 16.16 3.63 22.02
C VAL A 289 17.28 3.31 21.03
N MET A 290 18.40 3.99 21.23
CA MET A 290 19.65 3.85 20.47
C MET A 290 20.49 2.63 20.84
N LYS A 291 20.12 1.87 21.89
CA LYS A 291 20.86 0.68 22.38
C LYS A 291 19.94 -0.51 22.59
N SER A 292 20.12 -1.53 21.74
CA SER A 292 19.67 -2.92 21.92
C SER A 292 18.43 -3.11 22.81
N PHE A 293 17.26 -2.70 22.32
CA PHE A 293 16.05 -3.43 22.67
C PHE A 293 16.22 -4.83 22.07
N GLY A 294 16.13 -5.86 22.91
CA GLY A 294 16.08 -7.24 22.42
C GLY A 294 14.86 -7.37 21.52
N ALA A 295 14.98 -8.10 20.41
CA ALA A 295 13.87 -8.40 19.50
C ALA A 295 12.63 -8.96 20.25
N ASP A 296 12.84 -9.54 21.44
CA ASP A 296 11.81 -10.07 22.34
C ASP A 296 10.83 -9.03 22.91
N SER A 297 11.13 -7.73 22.82
CA SER A 297 10.22 -6.64 23.22
C SER A 297 9.19 -6.26 22.16
N PHE A 298 9.41 -6.70 20.91
CA PHE A 298 8.48 -6.56 19.81
C PHE A 298 7.63 -7.83 19.70
N ASN A 299 6.55 -7.92 20.50
CA ASN A 299 5.60 -9.02 20.40
C ASN A 299 4.18 -8.56 20.11
N PRO A 300 3.90 -8.09 18.88
CA PRO A 300 2.53 -7.78 18.46
C PRO A 300 1.66 -9.03 18.28
N ALA A 301 2.22 -10.24 18.42
CA ALA A 301 1.57 -11.47 17.97
C ALA A 301 0.18 -11.72 18.59
N PRO A 302 -0.08 -11.47 19.89
CA PRO A 302 -1.43 -11.71 20.43
C PRO A 302 -2.50 -10.80 19.82
N VAL A 303 -2.22 -9.50 19.69
CA VAL A 303 -3.16 -8.52 19.12
C VAL A 303 -3.33 -8.73 17.62
N GLU A 304 -2.25 -8.97 16.89
CA GLU A 304 -2.32 -9.22 15.44
C GLU A 304 -3.00 -10.56 15.13
N ALA A 305 -2.82 -11.60 15.95
CA ALA A 305 -3.57 -12.85 15.81
C ALA A 305 -5.08 -12.65 16.06
N ALA A 306 -5.44 -11.83 17.05
CA ALA A 306 -6.83 -11.45 17.30
C ALA A 306 -7.45 -10.68 16.13
N ARG A 307 -6.75 -9.65 15.62
CA ARG A 307 -7.15 -8.89 14.41
C ARG A 307 -7.29 -9.81 13.20
N TRP A 308 -6.38 -10.76 13.02
CA TRP A 308 -6.41 -11.71 11.90
C TRP A 308 -7.61 -12.65 11.95
N VAL A 309 -7.98 -13.15 13.13
CA VAL A 309 -9.16 -14.00 13.28
C VAL A 309 -10.43 -13.21 12.95
N LEU A 310 -10.54 -11.97 13.41
CA LEU A 310 -11.64 -11.09 13.02
C LEU A 310 -11.64 -10.81 11.51
N ARG A 311 -10.47 -10.67 10.89
CA ARG A 311 -10.36 -10.55 9.43
C ARG A 311 -10.85 -11.81 8.69
N LYS A 312 -10.53 -13.00 9.20
CA LYS A 312 -11.08 -14.27 8.69
C LYS A 312 -12.61 -14.32 8.81
N VAL A 313 -13.17 -13.81 9.91
CA VAL A 313 -14.64 -13.64 10.06
C VAL A 313 -15.18 -12.74 8.96
N TYR A 314 -14.57 -11.57 8.74
CA TYR A 314 -14.97 -10.66 7.67
C TYR A 314 -14.95 -11.32 6.27
N TYR A 315 -13.89 -12.08 5.93
CA TYR A 315 -13.83 -12.76 4.63
C TYR A 315 -14.90 -13.85 4.49
N ALA A 316 -15.15 -14.61 5.55
CA ALA A 316 -16.18 -15.64 5.57
C ALA A 316 -17.58 -15.02 5.45
N GLU A 317 -17.84 -13.91 6.14
CA GLU A 317 -19.09 -13.15 6.05
C GLU A 317 -19.33 -12.57 4.65
N LYS A 318 -18.31 -11.96 4.02
CA LYS A 318 -18.42 -11.48 2.63
C LYS A 318 -18.71 -12.63 1.67
N THR A 319 -18.06 -13.77 1.85
CA THR A 319 -18.32 -14.98 1.06
C THR A 319 -19.74 -15.50 1.28
N HIS A 320 -20.19 -15.55 2.54
CA HIS A 320 -21.54 -15.97 2.89
C HIS A 320 -22.60 -15.03 2.27
N PHE A 321 -22.36 -13.72 2.28
CA PHE A 321 -23.23 -12.74 1.62
C PHE A 321 -23.29 -12.96 0.11
N ILE A 322 -22.17 -13.23 -0.56
CA ILE A 322 -22.14 -13.56 -2.00
C ILE A 322 -22.98 -14.80 -2.32
N GLN A 323 -22.90 -15.83 -1.47
CA GLN A 323 -23.56 -17.11 -1.70
C GLN A 323 -25.06 -17.11 -1.38
N TYR A 324 -25.44 -16.41 -0.30
CA TYR A 324 -26.79 -16.50 0.27
C TYR A 324 -27.56 -15.18 0.28
N GLY A 325 -26.93 -14.07 -0.10
CA GLY A 325 -27.55 -12.74 -0.12
C GLY A 325 -27.81 -12.15 1.27
N ARG A 326 -27.13 -12.66 2.31
CA ARG A 326 -27.21 -12.17 3.69
C ARG A 326 -25.95 -12.52 4.49
N TYR A 327 -25.64 -11.75 5.54
CA TYR A 327 -24.65 -12.13 6.57
C TYR A 327 -25.23 -13.16 7.55
N SER A 328 -24.36 -13.87 8.28
CA SER A 328 -24.77 -14.84 9.30
C SER A 328 -24.61 -14.28 10.72
N ASP A 329 -25.55 -14.59 11.60
CA ASP A 329 -25.44 -14.33 13.04
C ASP A 329 -24.88 -15.54 13.81
N ARG A 330 -24.43 -16.58 13.09
CA ARG A 330 -23.94 -17.84 13.66
C ARG A 330 -22.52 -18.09 13.20
N PHE A 331 -21.59 -18.04 14.15
CA PHE A 331 -20.16 -18.28 13.89
C PHE A 331 -19.90 -19.63 13.21
N GLU A 332 -20.69 -20.67 13.52
CA GLU A 332 -20.52 -21.99 12.90
C GLU A 332 -20.81 -22.01 11.40
N ASP A 333 -21.61 -21.08 10.89
CA ASP A 333 -21.92 -20.98 9.46
C ASP A 333 -20.72 -20.44 8.65
N LEU A 334 -19.70 -19.88 9.33
CA LEU A 334 -18.50 -19.28 8.72
C LEU A 334 -17.37 -20.26 8.46
N GLY A 335 -17.46 -21.48 8.99
CA GLY A 335 -16.47 -22.55 8.73
C GLY A 335 -15.06 -22.25 9.23
N ILE A 336 -14.91 -21.37 10.23
CA ILE A 336 -13.61 -21.02 10.81
C ILE A 336 -13.26 -22.01 11.92
N GLU A 337 -12.07 -22.61 11.81
CA GLU A 337 -11.57 -23.56 12.80
C GLU A 337 -11.17 -22.88 14.13
N GLU A 338 -11.33 -23.61 15.23
CA GLU A 338 -10.95 -23.18 16.57
C GLU A 338 -9.46 -22.84 16.65
N GLN A 339 -9.16 -21.67 17.22
CA GLN A 339 -7.80 -21.16 17.42
C GLN A 339 -7.62 -20.70 18.86
N ASP A 340 -6.49 -21.07 19.47
CA ASP A 340 -6.07 -20.54 20.77
C ASP A 340 -5.35 -19.20 20.56
N ILE A 341 -6.05 -18.11 20.89
CA ILE A 341 -5.52 -16.74 20.77
C ILE A 341 -5.22 -16.25 22.18
N TYR A 342 -3.94 -16.19 22.52
CA TYR A 342 -3.49 -15.78 23.84
C TYR A 342 -4.10 -14.43 24.26
N GLY A 343 -4.81 -14.42 25.38
CA GLY A 343 -5.43 -13.21 25.94
C GLY A 343 -6.86 -12.92 25.46
N TYR A 344 -7.45 -13.75 24.59
CA TYR A 344 -8.77 -13.51 24.03
C TYR A 344 -9.73 -14.69 24.22
N VAL A 345 -11.03 -14.38 24.28
CA VAL A 345 -12.11 -15.36 24.45
C VAL A 345 -12.56 -15.88 23.08
N TRP A 346 -12.50 -17.21 22.88
CA TRP A 346 -13.00 -17.89 21.68
C TRP A 346 -14.41 -18.49 21.90
N PRO A 347 -15.28 -18.54 20.88
CA PRO A 347 -15.15 -17.90 19.55
C PRO A 347 -15.50 -16.39 19.60
N PRO A 348 -15.16 -15.63 18.54
CA PRO A 348 -15.75 -14.31 18.32
C PRO A 348 -17.28 -14.35 18.41
N VAL A 349 -17.86 -13.33 19.05
CA VAL A 349 -19.32 -13.12 19.06
C VAL A 349 -19.69 -12.40 17.77
N VAL A 350 -20.61 -12.96 16.99
CA VAL A 350 -21.09 -12.37 15.74
C VAL A 350 -22.52 -11.89 15.93
N GLU A 351 -22.78 -10.64 15.58
CA GLU A 351 -24.12 -10.05 15.50
C GLU A 351 -24.37 -9.61 14.05
N ALA A 352 -25.46 -10.07 13.44
CA ALA A 352 -25.73 -9.75 12.05
C ALA A 352 -27.21 -9.45 11.76
N THR A 353 -27.41 -8.61 10.75
CA THR A 353 -28.65 -8.44 10.02
C THR A 353 -28.48 -8.99 8.61
N ALA A 354 -29.49 -8.86 7.75
CA ALA A 354 -29.34 -9.24 6.35
C ALA A 354 -28.20 -8.48 5.63
N ASN A 355 -27.91 -7.23 6.01
CA ASN A 355 -27.04 -6.33 5.24
C ASN A 355 -25.83 -5.77 6.00
N GLN A 356 -25.71 -6.07 7.30
CA GLN A 356 -24.60 -5.62 8.15
C GLN A 356 -24.27 -6.70 9.18
N PHE A 357 -23.03 -6.75 9.63
CA PHE A 357 -22.59 -7.55 10.76
C PHE A 357 -21.53 -6.78 11.56
N GLU A 358 -21.37 -7.15 12.83
CA GLU A 358 -20.20 -6.89 13.64
C GLU A 358 -19.73 -8.22 14.25
N ALA A 359 -18.42 -8.38 14.38
CA ALA A 359 -17.83 -9.49 15.12
C ALA A 359 -16.87 -8.97 16.17
N VAL A 360 -16.94 -9.54 17.37
CA VAL A 360 -16.26 -9.05 18.56
C VAL A 360 -15.41 -10.16 19.16
N LEU A 361 -14.14 -9.84 19.44
CA LEU A 361 -13.26 -10.69 20.22
C LEU A 361 -12.89 -9.96 21.52
N LYS A 362 -13.28 -10.54 22.66
CA LYS A 362 -13.10 -9.92 23.99
C LYS A 362 -11.79 -10.38 24.63
N ASN A 363 -11.12 -9.45 25.32
CA ASN A 363 -10.02 -9.81 26.19
C ASN A 363 -10.52 -10.68 27.36
N VAL A 364 -9.76 -11.70 27.75
CA VAL A 364 -10.08 -12.59 28.88
C VAL A 364 -10.24 -11.86 30.21
N ASP A 365 -9.57 -10.73 30.39
CA ASP A 365 -9.69 -9.91 31.60
C ASP A 365 -10.88 -8.94 31.59
N GLY A 366 -11.60 -8.87 30.46
CA GLY A 366 -12.75 -7.98 30.27
C GLY A 366 -12.43 -6.49 30.21
N SER A 367 -11.15 -6.11 30.11
CA SER A 367 -10.71 -4.71 30.03
C SER A 367 -10.91 -4.08 28.65
N SER A 368 -10.93 -4.90 27.59
CA SER A 368 -11.05 -4.42 26.23
C SER A 368 -11.65 -5.46 25.28
N GLU A 369 -12.07 -5.00 24.12
CA GLU A 369 -12.50 -5.83 22.99
C GLU A 369 -12.02 -5.26 21.66
N ILE A 370 -11.84 -6.15 20.68
CA ILE A 370 -11.61 -5.79 19.28
C ILE A 370 -12.89 -6.08 18.51
N VAL A 371 -13.32 -5.13 17.69
CA VAL A 371 -14.50 -5.26 16.84
C VAL A 371 -14.11 -5.10 15.39
N ILE A 372 -14.66 -5.95 14.51
CA ILE A 372 -14.64 -5.75 13.06
C ILE A 372 -16.07 -5.59 12.55
N ASP A 373 -16.28 -4.67 11.63
CA ASP A 373 -17.59 -4.46 11.01
C ASP A 373 -17.69 -5.05 9.58
N HIS A 374 -18.88 -4.91 8.99
CA HIS A 374 -19.16 -5.33 7.62
C HIS A 374 -18.38 -4.61 6.51
N GLU A 375 -17.75 -3.47 6.79
CA GLU A 375 -16.82 -2.79 5.88
C GLU A 375 -15.38 -3.25 6.10
N GLY A 376 -15.14 -4.02 7.16
CA GLY A 376 -13.84 -4.54 7.53
C GLY A 376 -13.03 -3.55 8.37
N LYS A 377 -13.62 -2.49 8.92
CA LYS A 377 -12.90 -1.58 9.82
C LYS A 377 -12.72 -2.25 11.18
N LEU A 378 -11.50 -2.20 11.72
CA LEU A 378 -11.19 -2.72 13.06
C LEU A 378 -11.26 -1.59 14.09
N VAL A 379 -11.84 -1.84 15.27
CA VAL A 379 -11.88 -0.87 16.35
C VAL A 379 -11.50 -1.55 17.66
N MET A 380 -10.52 -0.98 18.36
CA MET A 380 -10.21 -1.33 19.74
C MET A 380 -11.11 -0.53 20.67
N ARG A 381 -11.80 -1.20 21.59
CA ARG A 381 -12.67 -0.56 22.60
C ARG A 381 -12.17 -0.93 23.99
N ASP A 382 -11.80 0.08 24.77
CA ASP A 382 -11.59 -0.09 26.20
C ASP A 382 -12.95 -0.14 26.90
N LEU A 383 -13.15 -1.15 27.74
CA LEU A 383 -14.36 -1.33 28.52
C LEU A 383 -14.12 -0.74 29.91
N GLU A 384 -14.86 0.31 30.25
CA GLU A 384 -14.88 0.82 31.62
C GLU A 384 -15.35 -0.30 32.57
N GLN A 385 -14.50 -0.66 33.53
CA GLN A 385 -14.82 -1.66 34.57
C GLN A 385 -15.81 -1.14 35.61
#